data_AF-A0A5R9QIH9-F1
#
_entry.id   AF-A0A5R9QIH9-F1
#
_cell.length_a   1.000
_cell.length_b   1.000
_cell.length_c   1.000
_cell.angle_alpha   90.00
_cell.angle_beta   90.00
_cell.angle_gamma   90.00
#
_symmetry.space_group_name_H-M   'P 1'
#
loop_
_entity.id
_entity.type
_entity.pdbx_description
1 polymer ?
#
loop_
_entity_poly.entity_id
_entity_poly.type
_entity_poly.pdbx_seq_one_letter_code
_entity_poly.pdbx_strand_id
1 'polypeptide(L)'
;MQPARLDLPIIPGETLRKPFWLLQPIFEYRPISVIEQSAPLRLTVPTHGLHADWPVWIEGVDRWSNLNRDKLREPFFMALRIDDSTLELNEFNGIGKNASGGMLVYRPGVDLAGVTGRLTIRGRATIELTTENGGLVIEGVGQLLMVLTAEQSALITPGSTYDLDLTMSNGDVLRWLRGDVVIDRGGCHG
;
A
#
# COMPACT_ATOMS: atom_id res chain seq x y z
N MET A 1 -18.24 -1.56 8.78
CA MET A 1 -16.84 -1.09 8.70
C MET A 1 -16.86 0.43 8.74
N GLN A 2 -16.02 1.08 9.55
CA GLN A 2 -15.79 2.52 9.42
C GLN A 2 -14.76 2.74 8.30
N PRO A 3 -15.05 3.56 7.28
CA PRO A 3 -14.09 3.81 6.21
C PRO A 3 -12.86 4.51 6.76
N ALA A 4 -11.67 4.12 6.27
CA ALA A 4 -10.45 4.82 6.62
C ALA A 4 -10.46 6.23 6.01
N ARG A 5 -9.91 7.19 6.76
CA ARG A 5 -9.75 8.57 6.31
C ARG A 5 -8.30 8.79 5.90
N LEU A 6 -8.07 9.10 4.63
CA LEU A 6 -6.75 9.37 4.08
C LEU A 6 -6.84 10.57 3.16
N ASP A 7 -5.84 11.46 3.23
CA ASP A 7 -5.75 12.58 2.30
C ASP A 7 -5.17 12.10 0.97
N LEU A 8 -5.75 12.57 -0.13
CA LEU A 8 -5.33 12.21 -1.48
C LEU A 8 -4.56 13.39 -2.11
N PRO A 9 -3.21 13.37 -2.08
CA PRO A 9 -2.42 14.41 -2.73
C PRO A 9 -2.51 14.25 -4.26
N ILE A 10 -2.83 15.34 -4.96
CA ILE A 10 -2.92 15.37 -6.42
C ILE A 10 -2.27 16.66 -6.94
N ILE A 11 -1.45 16.51 -7.98
CA ILE A 11 -0.92 17.62 -8.78
C ILE A 11 -1.85 17.81 -9.99
N PRO A 12 -2.58 18.93 -10.09
CA PRO A 12 -3.50 19.17 -11.20
C PRO A 12 -2.77 19.28 -12.54
N GLY A 13 -3.30 18.62 -13.58
CA GLY A 13 -2.73 18.65 -14.93
C GLY A 13 -1.72 17.54 -15.20
N GLU A 14 -1.42 16.67 -14.23
CA GLU A 14 -0.54 15.52 -14.40
C GLU A 14 -1.31 14.19 -14.33
N THR A 15 -0.78 13.19 -15.02
CA THR A 15 -1.24 11.81 -14.87
C THR A 15 -0.80 11.28 -13.52
N LEU A 16 -1.74 10.85 -12.69
CA LEU A 16 -1.47 10.28 -11.38
C LEU A 16 -1.72 8.77 -11.38
N ARG A 17 -0.74 8.01 -10.89
CA ARG A 17 -0.86 6.59 -10.58
C ARG A 17 -0.65 6.40 -9.09
N LYS A 18 -1.72 6.20 -8.33
CA LYS A 18 -1.68 6.11 -6.86
C LYS A 18 -2.03 4.69 -6.41
N PRO A 19 -1.08 3.92 -5.85
CA PRO A 19 -1.39 2.62 -5.28
C PRO A 19 -2.13 2.75 -3.94
N PHE A 20 -3.08 1.86 -3.72
CA PHE A 20 -3.78 1.64 -2.46
C PHE A 20 -3.59 0.19 -2.03
N TRP A 21 -3.12 0.01 -0.79
CA TRP A 21 -3.04 -1.29 -0.14
C TRP A 21 -4.26 -1.49 0.76
N LEU A 22 -5.11 -2.45 0.40
CA LEU A 22 -6.33 -2.80 1.12
C LEU A 22 -6.02 -3.95 2.08
N LEU A 23 -5.86 -3.59 3.36
CA LEU A 23 -5.39 -4.48 4.41
C LEU A 23 -6.55 -5.08 5.21
N GLN A 24 -6.45 -6.36 5.55
CA GLN A 24 -7.31 -7.01 6.53
C GLN A 24 -6.97 -6.54 7.96
N PRO A 25 -7.91 -6.62 8.92
CA PRO A 25 -7.69 -6.06 10.26
C PRO A 25 -6.78 -6.90 11.15
N ILE A 26 -6.48 -8.15 10.77
CA ILE A 26 -5.65 -9.08 11.54
C ILE A 26 -4.18 -8.96 11.13
N PHE A 27 -3.28 -9.21 12.09
CA PHE A 27 -1.85 -9.34 11.82
C PHE A 27 -1.47 -10.82 11.67
N GLU A 28 -0.67 -11.11 10.66
CA GLU A 28 0.05 -12.36 10.51
C GLU A 28 1.51 -12.20 10.92
N TYR A 29 2.09 -13.29 11.42
CA TYR A 29 3.46 -13.36 11.89
C TYR A 29 4.16 -14.52 11.21
N ARG A 30 5.26 -14.24 10.52
CA ARG A 30 6.07 -15.24 9.82
C ARG A 30 7.51 -15.17 10.35
N PRO A 31 8.09 -16.27 10.82
CA PRO A 31 9.44 -16.26 11.37
C PRO A 31 10.46 -15.94 10.28
N ILE A 32 11.40 -15.04 10.57
CA ILE A 32 12.54 -14.76 9.69
C ILE A 32 13.60 -15.83 9.97
N SER A 33 13.92 -16.64 8.96
CA SER A 33 14.93 -17.69 9.10
C SER A 33 16.35 -17.17 8.87
N VAL A 34 16.52 -16.18 7.99
CA VAL A 34 17.82 -15.57 7.68
C VAL A 34 17.66 -14.07 7.46
N ILE A 35 18.57 -13.29 8.04
CA ILE A 35 18.78 -11.88 7.72
C ILE A 35 20.15 -11.80 7.04
N GLU A 36 20.18 -11.61 5.73
CA GLU A 36 21.41 -11.67 4.95
C GLU A 36 22.27 -10.43 5.16
N GLN A 37 23.59 -10.61 5.14
CA GLN A 37 24.53 -9.49 5.04
C GLN A 37 24.65 -9.07 3.58
N SER A 38 23.61 -8.43 3.07
CA SER A 38 23.50 -7.98 1.69
C SER A 38 23.15 -6.49 1.62
N ALA A 39 23.38 -5.89 0.46
CA ALA A 39 22.94 -4.54 0.13
C ALA A 39 22.38 -4.55 -1.31
N PRO A 40 21.05 -4.46 -1.51
CA PRO A 40 20.04 -4.24 -0.47
C PRO A 40 19.82 -5.44 0.48
N LEU A 41 19.25 -5.19 1.65
CA LEU A 41 19.02 -6.21 2.69
C LEU A 41 18.02 -7.26 2.21
N ARG A 42 18.38 -8.54 2.32
CA ARG A 42 17.49 -9.66 2.02
C ARG A 42 17.12 -10.43 3.27
N LEU A 43 15.87 -10.87 3.32
CA LEU A 43 15.30 -11.66 4.38
C LEU A 43 14.78 -12.96 3.79
N THR A 44 15.18 -14.09 4.37
CA THR A 44 14.51 -15.36 4.11
C THR A 44 13.39 -15.54 5.13
N VAL A 45 12.16 -15.60 4.63
CA VAL A 45 10.94 -15.84 5.37
C VAL A 45 10.17 -16.94 4.65
N PRO A 46 10.42 -18.22 4.98
CA PRO A 46 9.75 -19.32 4.32
C PRO A 46 8.23 -19.17 4.42
N THR A 47 7.54 -19.39 3.30
CA THR A 47 6.06 -19.35 3.21
C THR A 47 5.45 -18.05 3.76
N HIS A 48 6.04 -16.90 3.40
CA HIS A 48 5.51 -15.60 3.80
C HIS A 48 4.14 -15.27 3.17
N GLY A 49 3.68 -16.00 2.16
CA GLY A 49 2.31 -15.88 1.62
C GLY A 49 1.98 -14.57 0.91
N LEU A 50 2.99 -13.74 0.64
CA LEU A 50 2.82 -12.50 -0.11
C LEU A 50 2.90 -12.81 -1.60
N HIS A 51 2.02 -12.19 -2.39
CA HIS A 51 1.97 -12.37 -3.85
C HIS A 51 2.60 -11.22 -4.63
N ALA A 52 2.96 -10.14 -3.95
CA ALA A 52 3.55 -8.94 -4.50
C ALA A 52 4.26 -8.14 -3.40
N ASP A 53 4.81 -6.98 -3.76
CA ASP A 53 5.41 -6.04 -2.81
C ASP A 53 4.36 -5.57 -1.80
N TRP A 54 4.75 -5.55 -0.52
CA TRP A 54 3.77 -5.41 0.56
C TRP A 54 4.28 -4.59 1.75
N PRO A 55 3.38 -3.83 2.41
CA PRO A 55 3.66 -3.20 3.70
C PRO A 55 3.94 -4.24 4.80
N VAL A 56 5.11 -4.15 5.43
CA VAL A 56 5.52 -5.06 6.51
C VAL A 56 6.14 -4.30 7.68
N TRP A 57 6.08 -4.92 8.86
CA TRP A 57 6.87 -4.58 10.03
C TRP A 57 7.77 -5.75 10.36
N ILE A 58 8.83 -5.46 11.11
CA ILE A 58 9.74 -6.47 11.63
C ILE A 58 9.79 -6.28 13.14
N GLU A 59 9.70 -7.38 13.89
CA GLU A 59 9.70 -7.37 15.35
C GLU A 59 10.63 -8.46 15.89
N GLY A 60 11.31 -8.19 17.01
CA GLY A 60 12.11 -9.20 17.72
C GLY A 60 13.44 -9.59 17.05
N VAL A 61 13.99 -8.75 16.17
CA VAL A 61 15.35 -8.94 15.63
C VAL A 61 16.40 -8.61 16.68
N ASP A 62 17.35 -9.51 16.86
CA ASP A 62 18.51 -9.31 17.72
C ASP A 62 19.64 -8.62 16.96
N ARG A 63 20.49 -7.88 17.70
CA ARG A 63 21.74 -7.26 17.22
C ARG A 63 21.59 -6.24 16.07
N TRP A 64 20.35 -5.86 15.72
CA TRP A 64 20.07 -4.74 14.82
C TRP A 64 18.70 -4.10 15.10
N SER A 65 18.62 -3.33 16.18
CA SER A 65 17.35 -2.74 16.67
C SER A 65 16.64 -1.83 15.67
N ASN A 66 17.36 -1.22 14.72
CA ASN A 66 16.78 -0.34 13.70
C ASN A 66 15.82 -1.06 12.74
N LEU A 67 15.90 -2.39 12.63
CA LEU A 67 14.91 -3.18 11.89
C LEU A 67 13.61 -3.36 12.67
N ASN A 68 13.64 -3.29 14.00
CA ASN A 68 12.45 -3.48 14.81
C ASN A 68 11.56 -2.23 14.73
N ARG A 69 10.26 -2.44 14.48
CA ARG A 69 9.24 -1.40 14.44
C ARG A 69 8.03 -1.79 15.25
N ASP A 70 7.50 -0.86 16.04
CA ASP A 70 6.19 -1.01 16.66
C ASP A 70 5.09 -0.82 15.60
N LYS A 71 4.49 -1.93 15.17
CA LYS A 71 3.43 -1.95 14.14
C LYS A 71 2.20 -1.10 14.43
N LEU A 72 2.00 -0.65 15.68
CA LEU A 72 0.87 0.20 16.06
C LEU A 72 1.21 1.70 16.01
N ARG A 73 2.50 2.06 16.01
CA ARG A 73 2.96 3.44 16.21
C ARG A 73 3.92 3.92 15.14
N GLU A 74 4.63 3.01 14.49
CA GLU A 74 5.65 3.31 13.50
C GLU A 74 5.19 2.90 12.10
N PRO A 75 5.66 3.63 11.05
CA PRO A 75 5.35 3.28 9.67
C PRO A 75 5.91 1.90 9.33
N PHE A 76 5.25 1.25 8.36
CA PHE A 76 5.72 0.01 7.75
C PHE A 76 6.93 0.27 6.84
N PHE A 77 7.66 -0.80 6.54
CA PHE A 77 8.56 -0.88 5.40
C PHE A 77 7.82 -1.41 4.17
N MET A 78 8.26 -1.00 2.99
CA MET A 78 7.85 -1.68 1.76
C MET A 78 8.81 -2.81 1.46
N ALA A 79 8.36 -4.05 1.66
CA ALA A 79 9.12 -5.24 1.26
C ALA A 79 8.86 -5.56 -0.20
N LEU A 80 9.94 -5.67 -0.98
CA LEU A 80 9.89 -6.16 -2.35
C LEU A 80 9.89 -7.68 -2.34
N ARG A 81 8.96 -8.29 -3.06
CA ARG A 81 8.89 -9.75 -3.16
C ARG A 81 9.84 -10.23 -4.26
N ILE A 82 10.81 -11.06 -3.87
CA ILE A 82 11.72 -11.71 -4.83
C ILE A 82 11.14 -13.06 -5.27
N ASP A 83 10.75 -13.89 -4.30
CA ASP A 83 10.15 -15.21 -4.52
C ASP A 83 9.22 -15.60 -3.36
N ASP A 84 8.88 -16.88 -3.19
CA ASP A 84 7.96 -17.38 -2.14
C ASP A 84 8.58 -17.50 -0.73
N SER A 85 9.88 -17.23 -0.64
CA SER A 85 10.67 -17.33 0.59
C SER A 85 11.59 -16.14 0.82
N THR A 86 11.75 -15.25 -0.15
CA THR A 86 12.73 -14.16 -0.10
C THR A 86 12.06 -12.81 -0.31
N LEU A 87 12.33 -11.91 0.63
CA LEU A 87 11.92 -10.51 0.58
C LEU A 87 13.17 -9.61 0.60
N GLU A 88 13.09 -8.47 -0.07
CA GLU A 88 14.13 -7.45 -0.09
C GLU A 88 13.62 -6.15 0.54
N LEU A 89 14.44 -5.56 1.42
CA LEU A 89 14.22 -4.23 1.98
C LEU A 89 15.24 -3.27 1.36
N ASN A 90 14.80 -2.58 0.30
CA ASN A 90 15.70 -1.75 -0.52
C ASN A 90 16.37 -0.60 0.24
N GLU A 91 15.70 -0.09 1.29
CA GLU A 91 16.18 1.04 2.10
C GLU A 91 17.34 0.67 3.06
N PHE A 92 17.66 -0.62 3.19
CA PHE A 92 18.63 -1.10 4.18
C PHE A 92 19.89 -1.68 3.54
N ASN A 93 21.03 -1.30 4.12
CA ASN A 93 22.31 -1.95 3.90
C ASN A 93 22.61 -2.89 5.08
N GLY A 94 22.60 -4.20 4.82
CA GLY A 94 22.88 -5.27 5.78
C GLY A 94 24.34 -5.67 5.91
N ILE A 95 25.25 -5.10 5.12
CA ILE A 95 26.67 -5.48 5.17
C ILE A 95 27.26 -5.23 6.56
N GLY A 96 27.89 -6.26 7.12
CA GLY A 96 28.50 -6.21 8.46
C GLY A 96 27.48 -6.23 9.62
N LYS A 97 26.19 -6.43 9.35
CA LYS A 97 25.15 -6.55 10.37
C LYS A 97 24.97 -8.02 10.74
N ASN A 98 25.36 -8.38 11.96
CA ASN A 98 25.17 -9.73 12.51
C ASN A 98 23.78 -9.90 13.15
N ALA A 99 22.74 -9.49 12.43
CA ALA A 99 21.36 -9.59 12.90
C ALA A 99 20.84 -11.03 12.79
N SER A 100 19.93 -11.40 13.69
CA SER A 100 19.35 -12.75 13.70
C SER A 100 17.98 -12.76 14.35
N GLY A 101 17.20 -13.80 14.03
CA GLY A 101 15.87 -13.99 14.59
C GLY A 101 14.85 -12.98 14.06
N GLY A 102 13.77 -12.81 14.82
CA GLY A 102 12.69 -11.88 14.51
C GLY A 102 11.55 -12.48 13.69
N MET A 103 10.50 -11.68 13.58
CA MET A 103 9.25 -11.99 12.90
C MET A 103 8.99 -10.93 11.85
N LEU A 104 8.66 -11.37 10.64
CA LEU A 104 7.96 -10.55 9.66
C LEU A 104 6.51 -10.46 10.10
N VAL A 105 5.99 -9.23 10.20
CA VAL A 105 4.62 -8.95 10.62
C VAL A 105 3.93 -8.14 9.55
N TYR A 106 2.75 -8.55 9.11
CA TYR A 106 1.97 -7.79 8.13
C TYR A 106 0.48 -8.03 8.32
N ARG A 107 -0.32 -7.17 7.69
CA ARG A 107 -1.76 -7.42 7.53
C ARG A 107 -1.99 -8.04 6.16
N PRO A 108 -2.70 -9.18 6.05
CA PRO A 108 -2.98 -9.79 4.76
C PRO A 108 -3.74 -8.83 3.84
N GLY A 109 -3.55 -8.96 2.54
CA GLY A 109 -4.35 -8.25 1.56
C GLY A 109 -5.76 -8.79 1.50
N VAL A 110 -6.72 -7.91 1.21
CA VAL A 110 -8.10 -8.30 0.93
C VAL A 110 -8.14 -9.08 -0.38
N ASP A 111 -8.86 -10.19 -0.43
CA ASP A 111 -9.12 -10.87 -1.70
C ASP A 111 -10.04 -9.99 -2.57
N LEU A 112 -9.53 -9.62 -3.75
CA LEU A 112 -10.22 -8.76 -4.71
C LEU A 112 -10.77 -9.55 -5.91
N ALA A 113 -10.73 -10.88 -5.88
CA ALA A 113 -11.31 -11.71 -6.93
C ALA A 113 -12.82 -11.44 -7.09
N GLY A 114 -13.24 -11.04 -8.29
CA GLY A 114 -14.64 -10.70 -8.59
C GLY A 114 -15.13 -9.39 -7.95
N VAL A 115 -14.24 -8.57 -7.41
CA VAL A 115 -14.58 -7.25 -6.83
C VAL A 115 -14.53 -6.17 -7.91
N THR A 116 -15.46 -5.23 -7.85
CA THR A 116 -15.41 -3.99 -8.65
C THR A 116 -15.25 -2.77 -7.76
N GLY A 117 -14.59 -1.74 -8.28
CA GLY A 117 -14.31 -0.52 -7.55
C GLY A 117 -14.93 0.71 -8.21
N ARG A 118 -15.35 1.68 -7.40
CA ARG A 118 -15.73 3.03 -7.83
C ARG A 118 -15.14 4.07 -6.88
N LEU A 119 -14.31 4.95 -7.41
CA LEU A 119 -13.81 6.13 -6.73
C LEU A 119 -14.49 7.35 -7.32
N THR A 120 -15.15 8.13 -6.46
CA THR A 120 -15.83 9.37 -6.85
C THR A 120 -15.12 10.55 -6.22
N ILE A 121 -14.52 11.42 -7.03
CA ILE A 121 -14.00 12.71 -6.59
C ILE A 121 -15.08 13.76 -6.82
N ARG A 122 -15.46 14.47 -5.76
CA ARG A 122 -16.44 15.55 -5.78
C ARG A 122 -15.72 16.87 -5.57
N GLY A 123 -15.77 17.72 -6.59
CA GLY A 123 -15.27 19.09 -6.54
C GLY A 123 -16.17 20.01 -7.36
N ARG A 124 -15.56 20.92 -8.14
CA ARG A 124 -16.28 21.70 -9.15
C ARG A 124 -16.95 20.82 -10.20
N ALA A 125 -16.30 19.71 -10.56
CA ALA A 125 -16.83 18.64 -11.38
C ALA A 125 -16.74 17.31 -10.61
N THR A 126 -17.62 16.37 -10.96
CA THR A 126 -17.54 15.01 -10.44
C THR A 126 -16.70 14.16 -11.40
N ILE A 127 -15.69 13.49 -10.86
CA ILE A 127 -14.87 12.53 -11.61
C ILE A 127 -15.15 11.15 -11.04
N GLU A 128 -15.46 10.20 -11.91
CA GLU A 128 -15.66 8.80 -11.54
C GLU A 128 -14.58 7.92 -12.17
N LEU A 129 -13.85 7.23 -11.32
CA LEU A 129 -12.86 6.23 -11.69
C LEU A 129 -13.40 4.86 -11.27
N THR A 130 -13.50 3.94 -12.21
CA THR A 130 -14.04 2.60 -11.97
C THR A 130 -13.11 1.54 -12.53
N THR A 131 -13.31 0.30 -12.09
CA THR A 131 -12.63 -0.85 -12.70
C THR A 131 -13.02 -1.05 -14.17
N GLU A 132 -14.24 -0.62 -14.56
CA GLU A 132 -14.75 -0.76 -15.93
C GLU A 132 -14.16 0.30 -16.88
N ASN A 133 -13.89 1.52 -16.40
CA ASN A 133 -13.35 2.60 -17.21
C ASN A 133 -11.82 2.72 -17.14
N GLY A 134 -11.15 1.81 -16.42
CA GLY A 134 -9.69 1.79 -16.26
C GLY A 134 -9.13 2.83 -15.29
N GLY A 135 -9.99 3.64 -14.66
CA GLY A 135 -9.58 4.59 -13.62
C GLY A 135 -9.19 3.92 -12.29
N LEU A 136 -9.60 2.66 -12.10
CA LEU A 136 -9.12 1.79 -11.04
C LEU A 136 -8.63 0.47 -11.66
N VAL A 137 -7.46 -0.01 -11.25
CA VAL A 137 -6.87 -1.26 -11.73
C VAL A 137 -6.58 -2.15 -10.54
N ILE A 138 -7.14 -3.36 -10.51
CA ILE A 138 -6.79 -4.37 -9.50
C ILE A 138 -5.52 -5.07 -9.99
N GLU A 139 -4.42 -4.90 -9.28
CA GLU A 139 -3.12 -5.46 -9.65
C GLU A 139 -2.85 -6.81 -8.98
N GLY A 140 -3.55 -7.09 -7.88
CA GLY A 140 -3.39 -8.32 -7.11
C GLY A 140 -4.18 -8.31 -5.82
N VAL A 141 -3.86 -9.25 -4.93
CA VAL A 141 -4.50 -9.36 -3.61
C VAL A 141 -4.25 -8.08 -2.82
N GLY A 142 -5.33 -7.37 -2.49
CA GLY A 142 -5.31 -6.10 -1.77
C GLY A 142 -4.54 -4.97 -2.46
N GLN A 143 -4.19 -5.08 -3.75
CA GLN A 143 -3.50 -4.03 -4.52
C GLN A 143 -4.47 -3.40 -5.52
N LEU A 144 -4.78 -2.13 -5.29
CA LEU A 144 -5.64 -1.33 -6.17
C LEU A 144 -4.87 -0.09 -6.61
N LEU A 145 -4.71 0.11 -7.91
CA LEU A 145 -4.10 1.29 -8.49
C LEU A 145 -5.18 2.25 -8.98
N MET A 146 -5.16 3.48 -8.46
CA MET A 146 -5.91 4.59 -9.04
C MET A 146 -5.12 5.21 -10.19
N VAL A 147 -5.79 5.40 -11.32
CA VAL A 147 -5.26 6.06 -12.51
C VAL A 147 -6.13 7.26 -12.83
N LEU A 148 -5.55 8.44 -12.77
CA LEU A 148 -6.20 9.71 -13.12
C LEU A 148 -5.43 10.33 -14.27
N THR A 149 -6.11 10.70 -15.36
CA THR A 149 -5.45 11.37 -16.49
C THR A 149 -5.12 12.82 -16.15
N ALA A 150 -4.20 13.42 -16.93
CA ALA A 150 -3.87 14.84 -16.83
C ALA A 150 -5.11 15.74 -16.97
N GLU A 151 -6.03 15.41 -17.88
CA GLU A 151 -7.25 16.18 -18.10
C GLU A 151 -8.20 16.07 -16.91
N GLN A 152 -8.33 14.88 -16.31
CA GLN A 152 -9.17 14.69 -15.13
C GLN A 152 -8.56 15.39 -13.90
N SER A 153 -7.25 15.27 -13.68
CA SER A 153 -6.58 15.91 -12.54
C SER A 153 -6.61 17.44 -12.63
N ALA A 154 -6.60 18.01 -13.84
CA ALA A 154 -6.77 19.46 -14.05
C ALA A 154 -8.13 20.00 -13.58
N LEU A 155 -9.17 19.15 -13.47
CA LEU A 155 -10.49 19.55 -12.98
C LEU A 155 -10.60 19.63 -11.45
N ILE A 156 -9.56 19.17 -10.74
CA ILE A 156 -9.56 19.11 -9.27
C ILE A 156 -9.26 20.49 -8.69
N THR A 157 -10.06 20.87 -7.70
CA THR A 157 -10.00 22.16 -7.02
C THR A 157 -9.76 21.98 -5.52
N PRO A 158 -9.20 22.99 -4.81
CA PRO A 158 -9.12 22.94 -3.36
C PRO A 158 -10.50 22.68 -2.73
N GLY A 159 -10.55 21.82 -1.72
CA GLY A 159 -11.81 21.43 -1.06
C GLY A 159 -12.57 20.30 -1.75
N SER A 160 -12.03 19.73 -2.83
CA SER A 160 -12.55 18.46 -3.36
C SER A 160 -12.44 17.35 -2.31
N THR A 161 -13.42 16.46 -2.28
CA THR A 161 -13.43 15.26 -1.43
C THR A 161 -13.54 14.01 -2.28
N TYR A 162 -13.14 12.85 -1.78
CA TYR A 162 -13.33 11.59 -2.47
C TYR A 162 -13.92 10.50 -1.58
N ASP A 163 -14.60 9.55 -2.22
CA ASP A 163 -14.98 8.26 -1.63
C ASP A 163 -14.49 7.13 -2.55
N LEU A 164 -13.99 6.04 -1.97
CA LEU A 164 -13.73 4.77 -2.65
C LEU A 164 -14.68 3.71 -2.10
N ASP A 165 -15.59 3.24 -2.94
CA ASP A 165 -16.53 2.17 -2.66
C ASP A 165 -16.10 0.92 -3.45
N LEU A 166 -16.07 -0.25 -2.78
CA LEU A 166 -15.85 -1.54 -3.41
C LEU A 166 -17.13 -2.37 -3.34
N THR A 167 -17.51 -2.97 -4.46
CA THR A 167 -18.58 -3.96 -4.53
C THR A 167 -17.92 -5.34 -4.47
N MET A 168 -18.11 -6.02 -3.34
CA MET A 168 -17.55 -7.34 -3.08
C MET A 168 -18.22 -8.40 -3.97
N SER A 169 -17.59 -9.56 -4.12
CA SER A 169 -18.10 -10.66 -4.95
C SER A 169 -19.46 -11.23 -4.49
N ASN A 170 -19.82 -11.03 -3.22
CA ASN A 170 -21.12 -11.37 -2.67
C ASN A 170 -22.20 -10.28 -2.88
N GLY A 171 -21.85 -9.17 -3.54
CA GLY A 171 -22.73 -8.02 -3.80
C GLY A 171 -22.70 -6.92 -2.73
N ASP A 172 -21.99 -7.11 -1.62
CA ASP A 172 -21.90 -6.09 -0.57
C ASP A 172 -21.12 -4.86 -1.07
N VAL A 173 -21.65 -3.67 -0.83
CA VAL A 173 -20.95 -2.42 -1.12
C VAL A 173 -20.33 -1.87 0.16
N LEU A 174 -19.00 -1.76 0.17
CA LEU A 174 -18.22 -1.28 1.30
C LEU A 174 -17.49 0.00 0.93
N ARG A 175 -17.71 1.07 1.70
CA ARG A 175 -16.85 2.25 1.63
C ARG A 175 -15.54 1.96 2.33
N TRP A 176 -14.46 1.92 1.56
CA TRP A 176 -13.13 1.59 2.05
C TRP A 176 -12.34 2.83 2.47
N LEU A 177 -12.30 3.83 1.58
CA LEU A 177 -11.60 5.08 1.82
C LEU A 177 -12.56 6.25 1.63
N ARG A 178 -12.30 7.30 2.38
CA ARG A 178 -12.83 8.63 2.10
C ARG A 178 -11.83 9.67 2.55
N GLY A 179 -11.92 10.88 2.04
CA GLY A 179 -11.06 11.95 2.54
C GLY A 179 -11.10 13.19 1.71
N ASP A 180 -10.20 14.10 2.07
CA ASP A 180 -10.01 15.36 1.37
C ASP A 180 -8.97 15.15 0.26
N VAL A 181 -9.17 15.82 -0.87
CA VAL A 181 -8.17 15.90 -1.93
C VAL A 181 -7.30 17.11 -1.63
N VAL A 182 -6.01 16.85 -1.48
CA VAL A 182 -5.01 17.89 -1.18
C VAL A 182 -4.29 18.25 -2.46
N ILE A 183 -4.30 19.53 -2.82
CA ILE A 183 -3.54 19.99 -3.98
C ILE A 183 -2.07 20.09 -3.58
N ASP A 184 -1.26 19.24 -4.19
CA ASP A 184 0.18 19.38 -4.17
C ASP A 184 0.59 20.31 -5.32
N ARG A 185 1.47 21.26 -5.03
CA ARG A 185 1.93 22.27 -5.99
C ARG A 185 3.24 21.86 -6.68
N GLY A 186 3.63 20.59 -6.57
CA GLY A 186 4.88 20.10 -7.14
C GLY A 186 6.06 20.73 -6.41
N GLY A 187 6.16 20.48 -5.11
CA GLY A 187 7.40 20.76 -4.38
C GLY A 187 8.48 19.79 -4.82
N CYS A 188 9.54 20.29 -5.48
CA CYS A 188 10.75 19.51 -5.76
C CYS A 188 11.27 18.88 -4.47
N HIS A 189 11.28 17.55 -4.40
CA HIS A 189 12.06 16.82 -3.41
C HIS A 189 13.08 15.97 -4.17
N GLY A 190 14.35 16.40 -4.06
CA GLY A 190 15.51 15.54 -4.30
C GLY A 190 15.88 14.76 -3.04
#